data_AF-A0A417GQB1-F1
#
_entry.id   AF-A0A417GQB1-F1
#
_cell.length_a   1.000
_cell.length_b   1.000
_cell.length_c   1.000
_cell.angle_alpha   90.00
_cell.angle_beta   90.00
_cell.angle_gamma   90.00
#
_symmetry.space_group_name_H-M   'P 1'
#
loop_
_entity.id
_entity.type
_entity.pdbx_description
1 polymer ?
#
loop_
_entity_poly.entity_id
_entity_poly.type
_entity_poly.pdbx_seq_one_letter_code
_entity_poly.pdbx_strand_id
1 'polypeptide(L)'
;MLDKRSEDQIQRAYDRQKKGRTKGFLVLLVVYILMIGIVSLFSGNPIPHKETLLFFSIWDYGWIYTYPYLVVLCGVVGLAFSLIWIYYIILRDLIKIDEIVLQQCDVEMYLETMRYGVSYGKKLKFRGFQKLLFMLLQQRLSTALISNAKLEECRQFLTEEWIGKKNSSLYKLAIMNLDLVEAYYHLDTDKYNSLFQKAAPAFKKHKLFVAEQMFLEQKYEQTAAFLGTYKGKNPYNEVQRQYLLGECFDKTGNKQMAEECMRHVSTHGNTMPCKKKAQEWILSNIPKRIESSITN
;
A
#
# COMPACT_ATOMS: atom_id res chain seq x y z
N MET A 1 1.46 3.33 23.24
CA MET A 1 0.51 4.41 23.59
C MET A 1 0.36 5.26 22.35
N LEU A 2 -0.84 5.22 21.77
CA LEU A 2 -1.09 5.80 20.46
C LEU A 2 -0.87 7.32 20.49
N ASP A 3 -0.06 7.83 19.55
CA ASP A 3 0.13 9.26 19.40
C ASP A 3 -1.20 9.92 19.00
N LYS A 4 -1.59 10.97 19.74
CA LYS A 4 -2.79 11.77 19.47
C LYS A 4 -2.82 12.28 18.04
N ARG A 5 -1.65 12.57 17.46
CA ARG A 5 -1.52 12.97 16.05
C ARG A 5 -2.05 11.91 15.09
N SER A 6 -1.82 10.63 15.37
CA SER A 6 -2.25 9.50 14.53
C SER A 6 -3.76 9.31 14.62
N GLU A 7 -4.34 9.43 15.82
CA GLU A 7 -5.80 9.43 16.01
C GLU A 7 -6.45 10.56 15.20
N ASP A 8 -5.95 11.79 15.34
CA ASP A 8 -6.44 12.96 14.62
C ASP A 8 -6.31 12.80 13.10
N GLN A 9 -5.26 12.13 12.61
CA GLN A 9 -5.11 11.84 11.18
C GLN A 9 -6.20 10.89 10.68
N ILE A 10 -6.46 9.80 11.42
CA ILE A 10 -7.50 8.82 11.08
C ILE A 10 -8.89 9.46 11.09
N GLN A 11 -9.22 10.21 12.14
CA GLN A 11 -10.51 10.91 12.23
C GLN A 11 -10.68 11.90 11.07
N ARG A 12 -9.66 12.71 10.79
CA ARG A 12 -9.67 13.65 9.65
C ARG A 12 -9.84 12.93 8.31
N ALA A 13 -9.22 11.76 8.12
CA ALA A 13 -9.41 10.96 6.92
C ALA A 13 -10.88 10.53 6.77
N TYR A 14 -11.50 10.01 7.82
CA TYR A 14 -12.93 9.65 7.80
C TYR A 14 -13.86 10.84 7.58
N ASP A 15 -13.62 11.97 8.26
CA ASP A 15 -14.44 13.18 8.11
C ASP A 15 -14.36 13.77 6.71
N ARG A 16 -13.16 13.74 6.10
CA ARG A 16 -12.98 14.17 4.71
C ARG A 16 -13.81 13.32 3.75
N GLN A 17 -13.87 12.00 3.98
CA GLN A 17 -14.60 11.07 3.13
C GLN A 17 -16.12 11.08 3.36
N LYS A 18 -16.60 11.65 4.47
CA LYS A 18 -18.03 11.82 4.79
C LYS A 18 -18.77 12.58 3.69
N LYS A 19 -18.18 13.69 3.23
CA LYS A 19 -18.71 14.53 2.12
C LYS A 19 -18.12 14.15 0.75
N GLY A 20 -17.48 12.97 0.65
CA GLY A 20 -16.73 12.57 -0.53
C GLY A 20 -17.58 12.50 -1.82
N ARG A 21 -18.83 12.04 -1.73
CA ARG A 21 -19.75 11.99 -2.89
C ARG A 21 -20.08 13.38 -3.43
N THR A 22 -20.42 14.33 -2.55
CA THR A 22 -20.69 15.73 -2.94
C THR A 22 -19.47 16.39 -3.56
N LYS A 23 -18.28 16.16 -2.98
CA LYS A 23 -17.02 16.64 -3.54
C LYS A 23 -16.74 16.03 -4.91
N GLY A 24 -16.99 14.73 -5.09
CA GLY A 24 -16.87 14.05 -6.38
C GLY A 24 -17.77 14.65 -7.45
N PHE A 25 -19.02 14.94 -7.10
CA PHE A 25 -19.97 15.59 -8.01
C PHE A 25 -19.55 17.02 -8.37
N LEU A 26 -19.04 17.80 -7.42
CA LEU A 26 -18.51 19.14 -7.70
C LEU A 26 -17.29 19.10 -8.62
N VAL A 27 -16.36 18.17 -8.39
CA VAL A 27 -15.20 17.97 -9.27
C VAL A 27 -15.65 17.56 -10.67
N LEU A 28 -16.64 16.68 -10.78
CA LEU A 28 -17.23 16.28 -12.06
C LEU A 28 -17.79 17.47 -12.82
N LEU A 29 -18.59 18.32 -12.17
CA LEU A 29 -19.15 19.52 -12.79
C LEU A 29 -18.06 20.47 -13.29
N VAL A 30 -17.03 20.72 -12.48
CA VAL A 30 -15.91 21.59 -12.86
C VAL A 30 -15.14 21.03 -14.06
N VAL A 31 -14.77 19.74 -14.03
CA VAL A 31 -14.06 19.09 -15.14
C VAL A 31 -14.92 19.09 -16.39
N TYR A 32 -16.22 18.83 -16.27
CA TYR A 32 -17.14 18.83 -17.40
C TYR A 32 -17.24 20.21 -18.07
N ILE A 33 -17.37 21.29 -17.29
CA ILE A 33 -17.38 22.66 -17.82
C ILE A 33 -16.07 23.00 -18.52
N LEU A 34 -14.92 22.63 -17.92
CA LEU A 34 -13.61 22.84 -18.53
C LEU A 34 -13.47 22.09 -19.87
N MET A 35 -13.94 20.84 -19.94
CA MET A 35 -13.92 20.05 -21.17
C MET A 35 -14.78 20.67 -22.27
N ILE A 36 -16.00 21.14 -21.95
CA ILE A 36 -16.84 21.87 -22.90
C ILE A 36 -16.11 23.12 -23.40
N GLY A 37 -15.46 23.87 -22.49
CA GLY A 37 -14.66 25.04 -22.86
C GLY A 37 -13.53 24.71 -23.83
N ILE A 38 -12.78 23.63 -23.57
CA ILE A 38 -11.69 23.18 -24.45
C ILE A 38 -12.22 22.79 -25.83
N VAL A 39 -13.30 22.00 -25.91
CA VAL A 39 -13.90 21.62 -27.20
C VAL A 39 -14.40 22.86 -27.95
N SER A 40 -14.95 23.84 -27.24
CA SER A 40 -15.44 25.08 -27.83
C SER A 40 -14.33 25.96 -28.41
N LEU A 41 -13.08 25.85 -27.93
CA LEU A 41 -11.93 26.53 -28.55
C LEU A 41 -11.60 25.97 -29.94
N PHE A 42 -11.93 24.70 -30.22
CA PHE A 42 -11.64 24.06 -31.51
C PHE A 42 -12.86 23.98 -32.44
N SER A 43 -14.05 23.78 -31.87
CA SER A 43 -15.29 23.51 -32.61
C SER A 43 -16.25 24.70 -32.68
N GLY A 44 -15.86 25.86 -32.15
CA GLY A 44 -16.69 27.06 -32.11
C GLY A 44 -17.70 27.06 -30.94
N ASN A 45 -18.75 27.87 -31.05
CA ASN A 45 -19.68 28.08 -29.94
C ASN A 45 -20.49 26.81 -29.63
N PRO A 46 -20.61 26.40 -28.35
CA PRO A 46 -21.40 25.23 -27.95
C PRO A 46 -22.90 25.42 -28.16
N ILE A 47 -23.40 26.65 -28.14
CA ILE A 47 -24.84 26.96 -28.12
C ILE A 47 -25.26 27.56 -29.47
N PRO A 48 -26.52 27.34 -29.92
CA PRO A 48 -27.07 28.02 -31.07
C PRO A 48 -26.95 29.54 -30.93
N HIS A 49 -26.37 30.17 -31.94
CA HIS A 49 -26.17 31.62 -31.93
C HIS A 49 -26.32 32.17 -33.34
N LYS A 50 -26.61 33.46 -33.43
CA LYS A 50 -26.63 34.17 -34.70
C LYS A 50 -25.23 34.68 -34.98
N GLU A 51 -24.65 34.23 -36.09
CA GLU A 51 -23.44 34.83 -36.63
C GLU A 51 -23.83 35.86 -37.68
N THR A 52 -23.29 37.08 -37.54
CA THR A 52 -23.49 38.16 -38.50
C THR A 52 -22.25 38.26 -39.36
N LEU A 53 -22.30 37.71 -40.57
CA LEU A 53 -21.21 37.79 -41.54
C LEU A 53 -21.54 38.87 -42.56
N LEU A 54 -20.80 40.00 -42.46
CA LEU A 54 -20.74 41.21 -43.31
C LEU A 54 -22.07 41.81 -43.86
N PHE A 55 -23.06 41.02 -44.30
CA PHE A 55 -24.37 41.46 -44.81
C PHE A 55 -25.57 40.51 -44.54
N PHE A 56 -25.39 39.32 -43.92
CA PHE A 56 -26.52 38.40 -43.59
C PHE A 56 -26.37 37.76 -42.20
N SER A 57 -27.50 37.46 -41.54
CA SER A 57 -27.54 36.70 -40.28
C SER A 57 -27.87 35.23 -40.55
N ILE A 58 -26.94 34.32 -40.22
CA ILE A 58 -27.17 32.87 -40.32
C ILE A 58 -27.32 32.31 -38.91
N TRP A 59 -28.27 31.38 -38.74
CA TRP A 59 -28.40 30.61 -37.51
C TRP A 59 -27.40 29.45 -37.55
N ASP A 60 -26.38 29.50 -36.71
CA ASP A 60 -25.55 28.34 -36.41
C ASP A 60 -26.17 27.62 -35.21
N TYR A 61 -26.36 26.31 -35.34
CA TYR A 61 -26.90 25.45 -34.28
C TYR A 61 -25.86 25.16 -33.18
N GLY A 62 -24.58 25.46 -33.41
CA GLY A 62 -23.51 25.21 -32.45
C GLY A 62 -23.13 23.73 -32.35
N TRP A 63 -21.93 23.43 -31.86
CA TRP A 63 -21.36 22.09 -31.99
C TRP A 63 -22.08 21.03 -31.14
N ILE A 64 -22.82 21.40 -30.10
CA ILE A 64 -23.58 20.45 -29.26
C ILE A 64 -24.64 19.71 -30.10
N TYR A 65 -25.31 20.42 -31.01
CA TYR A 65 -26.35 19.85 -31.87
C TYR A 65 -25.76 19.16 -33.10
N THR A 66 -24.65 19.68 -33.62
CA THR A 66 -23.95 19.11 -34.79
C THR A 66 -23.17 17.84 -34.44
N TYR A 67 -22.56 17.78 -33.25
CA TYR A 67 -21.68 16.70 -32.79
C TYR A 67 -22.03 16.25 -31.35
N PRO A 68 -23.21 15.66 -31.12
CA PRO A 68 -23.66 15.28 -29.78
C PRO A 68 -22.76 14.23 -29.11
N TYR A 69 -22.01 13.45 -29.89
CA TYR A 69 -21.06 12.47 -29.36
C TYR A 69 -19.92 13.12 -28.55
N LEU A 70 -19.52 14.36 -28.87
CA LEU A 70 -18.47 15.08 -28.13
C LEU A 70 -18.92 15.42 -26.70
N VAL A 71 -20.20 15.70 -26.51
CA VAL A 71 -20.79 15.95 -25.18
C VAL A 71 -20.75 14.68 -24.33
N VAL A 72 -21.14 13.54 -24.92
CA VAL A 72 -21.06 12.24 -24.26
C VAL A 72 -19.61 11.90 -23.90
N LEU A 73 -18.68 12.13 -24.81
CA LEU A 73 -17.25 11.92 -24.57
C LEU A 73 -16.74 12.78 -23.40
N CYS A 74 -17.08 14.07 -23.37
CA CYS A 74 -16.74 14.96 -22.25
C CYS A 74 -17.30 14.45 -20.92
N GLY A 75 -18.52 13.93 -20.92
CA GLY A 75 -19.15 13.33 -19.74
C GLY A 75 -18.41 12.09 -19.22
N VAL A 76 -18.09 11.15 -20.11
CA VAL A 76 -17.37 9.92 -19.76
C VAL A 76 -15.97 10.22 -19.23
N VAL A 77 -15.23 11.10 -19.91
CA VAL A 77 -13.88 11.52 -19.50
C VAL A 77 -13.94 12.25 -18.15
N GLY A 78 -14.89 13.16 -17.96
CA GLY A 78 -15.07 13.88 -16.71
C GLY A 78 -15.38 12.96 -15.52
N LEU A 79 -16.20 11.92 -15.74
CA LEU A 79 -16.48 10.89 -14.73
C LEU A 79 -15.22 10.11 -14.36
N ALA A 80 -14.42 9.70 -15.35
CA ALA A 80 -13.17 8.97 -15.11
C ALA A 80 -12.19 9.81 -14.26
N PHE A 81 -11.93 11.06 -14.63
CA PHE A 81 -11.05 11.95 -13.86
C PHE A 81 -11.54 12.19 -12.44
N SER A 82 -12.85 12.36 -12.25
CA SER A 82 -13.44 12.58 -10.93
C SER A 82 -13.25 11.38 -10.00
N LEU A 83 -13.44 10.16 -10.52
CA LEU A 83 -13.21 8.93 -9.77
C LEU A 83 -11.73 8.74 -9.43
N ILE A 84 -10.83 8.98 -10.40
CA ILE A 84 -9.38 8.91 -10.20
C ILE A 84 -8.93 9.91 -9.13
N TRP A 85 -9.45 11.13 -9.17
CA TRP A 85 -9.13 12.17 -8.18
C TRP A 85 -9.55 11.79 -6.76
N ILE A 86 -10.78 11.28 -6.59
CA ILE A 86 -11.27 10.81 -5.28
C ILE A 86 -10.39 9.66 -4.77
N TYR A 87 -10.08 8.71 -5.64
CA TYR A 87 -9.21 7.58 -5.32
C TYR A 87 -7.81 8.04 -4.90
N TYR A 88 -7.23 9.01 -5.61
CA TYR A 88 -5.94 9.61 -5.28
C TYR A 88 -5.95 10.27 -3.88
N ILE A 89 -7.02 10.98 -3.51
CA ILE A 89 -7.11 11.59 -2.17
C ILE A 89 -7.12 10.52 -1.07
N ILE A 90 -7.88 9.44 -1.25
CA ILE A 90 -7.95 8.34 -0.29
C ILE A 90 -6.57 7.67 -0.17
N LEU A 91 -5.93 7.37 -1.30
CA LEU A 91 -4.60 6.78 -1.31
C LEU A 91 -3.57 7.68 -0.64
N ARG A 92 -3.57 8.98 -0.92
CA ARG A 92 -2.65 9.93 -0.31
C ARG A 92 -2.79 9.96 1.22
N ASP A 93 -4.01 9.93 1.73
CA ASP A 93 -4.24 9.93 3.18
C ASP A 93 -3.76 8.61 3.82
N LEU A 94 -3.94 7.48 3.13
CA LEU A 94 -3.40 6.19 3.58
C LEU A 94 -1.88 6.13 3.52
N ILE A 95 -1.26 6.63 2.44
CA ILE A 95 0.20 6.66 2.27
C ILE A 95 0.85 7.44 3.42
N LYS A 96 0.27 8.57 3.83
CA LYS A 96 0.76 9.34 4.98
C LYS A 96 0.74 8.57 6.30
N ILE A 97 -0.21 7.66 6.47
CA ILE A 97 -0.25 6.79 7.65
C ILE A 97 0.73 5.63 7.48
N ASP A 98 0.83 5.07 6.27
CA ASP A 98 1.78 4.01 5.92
C ASP A 98 3.25 4.49 6.04
N GLU A 99 3.54 5.81 6.01
CA GLU A 99 4.86 6.36 6.31
C GLU A 99 5.40 5.95 7.69
N ILE A 100 4.53 5.74 8.68
CA ILE A 100 4.92 5.25 10.02
C ILE A 100 5.69 3.93 9.89
N VAL A 101 5.13 2.96 9.18
CA VAL A 101 5.79 1.67 9.00
C VAL A 101 6.89 1.75 7.94
N LEU A 102 6.63 2.40 6.80
CA LEU A 102 7.52 2.37 5.64
C LEU A 102 8.82 3.16 5.86
N GLN A 103 8.76 4.27 6.59
CA GLN A 103 9.92 5.15 6.84
C GLN A 103 10.50 4.98 8.24
N GLN A 104 9.65 4.89 9.27
CA GLN A 104 10.13 4.83 10.66
C GLN A 104 10.36 3.40 11.15
N CYS A 105 9.99 2.39 10.34
CA CYS A 105 10.04 0.97 10.72
C CYS A 105 9.28 0.69 12.03
N ASP A 106 8.29 1.52 12.37
CA ASP A 106 7.54 1.38 13.62
C ASP A 106 6.27 0.55 13.40
N VAL A 107 6.39 -0.77 13.53
CA VAL A 107 5.28 -1.70 13.31
C VAL A 107 4.29 -1.69 14.47
N GLU A 108 4.73 -1.40 15.69
CA GLU A 108 3.87 -1.36 16.88
C GLU A 108 2.93 -0.15 16.84
N MET A 109 3.49 1.05 16.61
CA MET A 109 2.69 2.27 16.45
C MET A 109 1.74 2.17 15.25
N TYR A 110 2.20 1.56 14.16
CA TYR A 110 1.36 1.30 12.99
C TYR A 110 0.17 0.37 13.31
N LEU A 111 0.41 -0.70 14.08
CA LEU A 111 -0.64 -1.61 14.52
C LEU A 111 -1.66 -0.92 15.43
N GLU A 112 -1.21 -0.15 16.43
CA GLU A 112 -2.11 0.63 17.30
C GLU A 112 -2.97 1.60 16.46
N THR A 113 -2.35 2.29 15.48
CA THR A 113 -3.05 3.22 14.58
C THR A 113 -4.11 2.52 13.72
N MET A 114 -3.79 1.35 13.17
CA MET A 114 -4.74 0.58 12.35
C MET A 114 -5.89 -0.01 13.17
N ARG A 115 -5.61 -0.51 14.39
CA ARG A 115 -6.65 -0.96 15.33
C ARG A 115 -7.60 0.17 15.68
N TYR A 116 -7.06 1.35 15.96
CA TYR A 116 -7.86 2.54 16.19
C TYR A 116 -8.73 2.87 14.97
N GLY A 117 -8.15 2.92 13.77
CA GLY A 117 -8.89 3.24 12.55
C GLY A 117 -10.02 2.27 12.20
N VAL A 118 -9.83 0.98 12.45
CA VAL A 118 -10.89 -0.03 12.28
C VAL A 118 -11.95 0.09 13.39
N SER A 119 -11.55 0.20 14.66
CA SER A 119 -12.51 0.33 15.77
C SER A 119 -13.34 1.62 15.71
N TYR A 120 -12.74 2.75 15.33
CA TYR A 120 -13.43 4.00 15.05
C TYR A 120 -14.41 3.82 13.88
N GLY A 121 -13.97 3.20 12.78
CA GLY A 121 -14.81 2.90 11.62
C GLY A 121 -16.04 2.04 11.95
N LYS A 122 -15.88 1.02 12.82
CA LYS A 122 -17.00 0.16 13.29
C LYS A 122 -18.11 0.97 14.00
N LYS A 123 -17.78 2.09 14.65
CA LYS A 123 -18.74 2.96 15.34
C LYS A 123 -19.49 3.93 14.42
N LEU A 124 -19.05 4.08 13.17
CA LEU A 124 -19.60 5.07 12.24
C LEU A 124 -20.78 4.52 11.43
N LYS A 125 -21.80 5.36 11.23
CA LYS A 125 -22.78 5.17 10.14
C LYS A 125 -22.16 5.68 8.84
N PHE A 126 -21.68 4.78 7.99
CA PHE A 126 -20.95 5.14 6.77
C PHE A 126 -21.74 6.07 5.85
N ARG A 127 -21.12 7.20 5.47
CA ARG A 127 -21.60 8.13 4.45
C ARG A 127 -20.51 8.39 3.42
N GLY A 128 -20.91 8.77 2.20
CA GLY A 128 -19.95 9.12 1.15
C GLY A 128 -19.04 7.94 0.76
N PHE A 129 -17.72 8.15 0.89
CA PHE A 129 -16.69 7.12 0.63
C PHE A 129 -16.07 6.55 1.91
N GLN A 130 -16.64 6.80 3.09
CA GLN A 130 -16.11 6.28 4.36
C GLN A 130 -16.04 4.75 4.39
N LYS A 131 -17.01 4.06 3.76
CA LYS A 131 -17.00 2.59 3.65
C LYS A 131 -15.78 2.09 2.89
N LEU A 132 -15.37 2.77 1.81
CA LEU A 132 -14.19 2.39 1.04
C LEU A 132 -12.91 2.56 1.87
N LEU A 133 -12.77 3.69 2.57
CA LEU A 133 -11.66 3.92 3.49
C LEU A 133 -11.61 2.85 4.58
N PHE A 134 -12.75 2.51 5.18
CA PHE A 134 -12.85 1.47 6.20
C PHE A 134 -12.39 0.09 5.67
N MET A 135 -12.81 -0.31 4.46
CA MET A 135 -12.34 -1.56 3.85
C MET A 135 -10.82 -1.57 3.64
N LEU A 136 -10.24 -0.45 3.23
CA LEU A 136 -8.79 -0.33 3.05
C LEU A 136 -8.05 -0.38 4.39
N LEU A 137 -8.58 0.27 5.44
CA LEU A 137 -8.01 0.20 6.78
C LEU A 137 -8.08 -1.21 7.38
N GLN A 138 -9.14 -1.98 7.10
CA GLN A 138 -9.19 -3.40 7.48
C GLN A 138 -8.09 -4.21 6.81
N GLN A 139 -7.83 -3.98 5.52
CA GLN A 139 -6.71 -4.62 4.82
C GLN A 139 -5.36 -4.22 5.44
N ARG A 140 -5.17 -2.94 5.77
CA ARG A 140 -3.94 -2.45 6.40
C ARG A 140 -3.76 -2.96 7.82
N LEU A 141 -4.84 -3.16 8.57
CA LEU A 141 -4.77 -3.83 9.87
C LEU A 141 -4.26 -5.27 9.75
N SER A 142 -4.73 -6.02 8.75
CA SER A 142 -4.17 -7.35 8.46
C SER A 142 -2.67 -7.27 8.15
N THR A 143 -2.23 -6.32 7.32
CA THR A 143 -0.80 -6.10 7.06
C THR A 143 -0.04 -5.74 8.33
N ALA A 144 -0.59 -4.88 9.19
CA ALA A 144 0.04 -4.48 10.45
C ALA A 144 0.21 -5.65 11.42
N LEU A 145 -0.79 -6.54 11.52
CA LEU A 145 -0.71 -7.76 12.33
C LEU A 145 0.38 -8.70 11.81
N ILE A 146 0.45 -8.89 10.48
CA ILE A 146 1.50 -9.67 9.81
C ILE A 146 2.89 -9.07 10.09
N SER A 147 3.07 -7.76 9.93
CA SER A 147 4.34 -7.07 10.20
C SER A 147 4.82 -7.18 11.65
N ASN A 148 3.90 -7.37 12.60
CA ASN A 148 4.20 -7.62 14.02
C ASN A 148 4.37 -9.12 14.34
N ALA A 149 4.38 -10.00 13.34
CA ALA A 149 4.39 -11.45 13.51
C ALA A 149 3.22 -12.02 14.34
N LYS A 150 2.07 -11.31 14.39
CA LYS A 150 0.85 -11.73 15.09
C LYS A 150 -0.08 -12.48 14.14
N LEU A 151 0.39 -13.63 13.63
CA LEU A 151 -0.29 -14.36 12.55
C LEU A 151 -1.64 -14.93 12.98
N GLU A 152 -1.73 -15.50 14.18
CA GLU A 152 -2.99 -16.03 14.73
C GLU A 152 -4.05 -14.93 14.92
N GLU A 153 -3.66 -13.79 15.48
CA GLU A 153 -4.56 -12.62 15.61
C GLU A 153 -5.02 -12.11 14.24
N CYS A 154 -4.14 -12.15 13.22
CA CYS A 154 -4.50 -11.80 11.84
C CYS A 154 -5.51 -12.79 11.26
N ARG A 155 -5.30 -14.09 11.47
CA ARG A 155 -6.21 -15.15 11.03
C ARG A 155 -7.57 -15.00 11.68
N GLN A 156 -7.62 -14.78 12.98
CA GLN A 156 -8.87 -14.53 13.71
C GLN A 156 -9.57 -13.27 13.16
N PHE A 157 -8.83 -12.17 12.99
CA PHE A 157 -9.39 -10.93 12.45
C PHE A 157 -10.01 -11.14 11.05
N LEU A 158 -9.32 -11.82 10.13
CA LEU A 158 -9.82 -12.04 8.77
C LEU A 158 -11.01 -13.03 8.75
N THR A 159 -11.02 -14.03 9.62
CA THR A 159 -12.08 -15.04 9.62
C THR A 159 -13.34 -14.61 10.36
N GLU A 160 -13.20 -13.95 11.51
CA GLU A 160 -14.30 -13.62 12.43
C GLU A 160 -14.69 -12.15 12.39
N GLU A 161 -13.71 -11.24 12.42
CA GLU A 161 -13.97 -9.81 12.60
C GLU A 161 -14.14 -9.02 11.30
N TRP A 162 -13.72 -9.57 10.17
CA TRP A 162 -13.75 -8.88 8.88
C TRP A 162 -15.16 -8.49 8.47
N ILE A 163 -15.40 -7.19 8.32
CA ILE A 163 -16.68 -6.64 7.88
C ILE A 163 -16.60 -6.40 6.37
N GLY A 164 -17.24 -7.26 5.60
CA GLY A 164 -17.33 -7.14 4.14
C GLY A 164 -17.50 -8.49 3.45
N LYS A 165 -17.59 -8.49 2.13
CA LYS A 165 -17.71 -9.75 1.37
C LYS A 165 -16.36 -10.47 1.33
N LYS A 166 -16.32 -11.73 1.78
CA LYS A 166 -15.13 -12.60 1.72
C LYS A 166 -14.74 -13.03 0.30
N ASN A 167 -15.61 -12.82 -0.70
CA ASN A 167 -15.25 -13.02 -2.10
C ASN A 167 -14.65 -11.76 -2.77
N SER A 168 -14.56 -10.63 -2.05
CA SER A 168 -14.00 -9.39 -2.58
C SER A 168 -12.51 -9.52 -2.87
N SER A 169 -12.04 -8.77 -3.87
CA SER A 169 -10.61 -8.73 -4.23
C SER A 169 -9.73 -8.33 -3.04
N LEU A 170 -10.13 -7.30 -2.28
CA LEU A 170 -9.39 -6.84 -1.10
C LEU A 170 -9.22 -7.95 -0.05
N TYR A 171 -10.28 -8.70 0.25
CA TYR A 171 -10.21 -9.80 1.20
C TYR A 171 -9.33 -10.93 0.68
N LYS A 172 -9.50 -11.34 -0.58
CA LYS A 172 -8.69 -12.40 -1.20
C LYS A 172 -7.20 -12.06 -1.19
N LEU A 173 -6.85 -10.80 -1.44
CA LEU A 173 -5.47 -10.32 -1.35
C LEU A 173 -4.94 -10.36 0.09
N ALA A 174 -5.74 -9.97 1.09
CA ALA A 174 -5.35 -10.01 2.49
C ALA A 174 -5.10 -11.44 2.99
N ILE A 175 -6.01 -12.36 2.68
CA ILE A 175 -5.86 -13.79 3.02
C ILE A 175 -4.68 -14.42 2.30
N MET A 176 -4.52 -14.19 0.98
CA MET A 176 -3.37 -14.71 0.25
C MET A 176 -2.05 -14.22 0.85
N ASN A 177 -1.98 -12.96 1.28
CA ASN A 177 -0.80 -12.43 1.94
C ASN A 177 -0.51 -13.15 3.27
N LEU A 178 -1.55 -13.37 4.09
CA LEU A 178 -1.40 -14.11 5.35
C LEU A 178 -0.97 -15.57 5.10
N ASP A 179 -1.62 -16.27 4.16
CA ASP A 179 -1.33 -17.67 3.87
C ASP A 179 0.10 -17.88 3.35
N LEU A 180 0.61 -16.93 2.53
CA LEU A 180 2.01 -16.95 2.08
C LEU A 180 2.98 -16.74 3.25
N VAL A 181 2.72 -15.76 4.11
CA VAL A 181 3.61 -15.47 5.26
C VAL A 181 3.59 -16.61 6.27
N GLU A 182 2.46 -17.25 6.52
CA GLU A 182 2.40 -18.44 7.37
C GLU A 182 3.14 -19.62 6.76
N ALA A 183 2.98 -19.89 5.47
CA ALA A 183 3.73 -20.94 4.79
C ALA A 183 5.25 -20.69 4.89
N TYR A 184 5.68 -19.45 4.72
CA TYR A 184 7.08 -19.07 4.93
C TYR A 184 7.52 -19.23 6.39
N TYR A 185 6.71 -18.78 7.35
CA TYR A 185 7.01 -18.89 8.78
C TYR A 185 7.18 -20.34 9.25
N HIS A 186 6.38 -21.26 8.71
CA HIS A 186 6.46 -22.70 9.01
C HIS A 186 7.46 -23.46 8.14
N LEU A 187 8.19 -22.78 7.24
CA LEU A 187 9.13 -23.39 6.29
C LEU A 187 8.47 -24.46 5.40
N ASP A 188 7.17 -24.28 5.07
CA ASP A 188 6.39 -25.19 4.25
C ASP A 188 6.52 -24.82 2.77
N THR A 189 7.56 -25.34 2.13
CA THR A 189 7.93 -25.05 0.74
C THR A 189 6.82 -25.44 -0.25
N ASP A 190 6.18 -26.59 -0.06
CA ASP A 190 5.15 -27.09 -0.98
C ASP A 190 3.89 -26.22 -0.93
N LYS A 191 3.43 -25.88 0.28
CA LYS A 191 2.30 -24.98 0.47
C LYS A 191 2.61 -23.60 -0.07
N TYR A 192 3.79 -23.04 0.22
CA TYR A 192 4.19 -21.73 -0.28
C TYR A 192 4.17 -21.70 -1.81
N ASN A 193 4.78 -22.70 -2.46
CA ASN A 193 4.83 -22.79 -3.93
C ASN A 193 3.43 -22.92 -4.54
N SER A 194 2.55 -23.75 -3.97
CA SER A 194 1.16 -23.90 -4.42
C SER A 194 0.37 -22.59 -4.32
N LEU A 195 0.53 -21.86 -3.20
CA LEU A 195 -0.11 -20.57 -2.98
C LEU A 195 0.46 -19.50 -3.93
N PHE A 196 1.78 -19.43 -4.07
CA PHE A 196 2.46 -18.44 -4.89
C PHE A 196 2.13 -18.58 -6.37
N GLN A 197 1.95 -19.82 -6.88
CA GLN A 197 1.45 -20.07 -8.23
C GLN A 197 0.05 -19.49 -8.47
N LYS A 198 -0.84 -19.60 -7.48
CA LYS A 198 -2.22 -19.09 -7.53
C LYS A 198 -2.32 -17.59 -7.19
N ALA A 199 -1.27 -17.00 -6.62
CA ALA A 199 -1.26 -15.62 -6.18
C ALA A 199 -1.40 -14.63 -7.35
N ALA A 200 -2.01 -13.48 -7.05
CA ALA A 200 -2.16 -12.40 -8.01
C ALA A 200 -0.80 -11.88 -8.52
N PRO A 201 -0.71 -11.31 -9.74
CA PRO A 201 0.54 -10.81 -10.31
C PRO A 201 1.29 -9.80 -9.43
N ALA A 202 0.59 -9.07 -8.55
CA ALA A 202 1.20 -8.15 -7.60
C ALA A 202 2.19 -8.84 -6.64
N PHE A 203 1.89 -10.05 -6.16
CA PHE A 203 2.79 -10.84 -5.30
C PHE A 203 4.00 -11.32 -6.08
N LYS A 204 3.78 -11.86 -7.29
CA LYS A 204 4.83 -12.40 -8.16
C LYS A 204 5.84 -11.34 -8.62
N LYS A 205 5.40 -10.08 -8.74
CA LYS A 205 6.29 -8.95 -9.08
C LYS A 205 7.04 -8.38 -7.87
N HIS A 206 6.63 -8.72 -6.66
CA HIS A 206 7.22 -8.18 -5.45
C HIS A 206 8.44 -9.01 -5.05
N LYS A 207 9.62 -8.40 -5.16
CA LYS A 207 10.92 -9.09 -5.08
C LYS A 207 11.12 -9.89 -3.78
N LEU A 208 10.61 -9.42 -2.65
CA LEU A 208 10.76 -10.16 -1.38
C LEU A 208 10.04 -11.52 -1.41
N PHE A 209 8.83 -11.63 -1.96
CA PHE A 209 8.14 -12.92 -2.03
C PHE A 209 8.83 -13.90 -2.99
N VAL A 210 9.47 -13.39 -4.04
CA VAL A 210 10.30 -14.20 -4.94
C VAL A 210 11.55 -14.69 -4.21
N ALA A 211 12.19 -13.83 -3.44
CA ALA A 211 13.36 -14.20 -2.64
C ALA A 211 13.00 -15.21 -1.54
N GLU A 212 11.87 -15.04 -0.84
CA GLU A 212 11.34 -16.00 0.13
C GLU A 212 11.10 -17.37 -0.50
N GLN A 213 10.55 -17.40 -1.73
CA GLN A 213 10.40 -18.64 -2.49
C GLN A 213 11.73 -19.35 -2.71
N MET A 214 12.72 -18.62 -3.24
CA MET A 214 14.06 -19.18 -3.51
C MET A 214 14.76 -19.62 -2.22
N PHE A 215 14.54 -18.91 -1.12
CA PHE A 215 15.05 -19.25 0.20
C PHE A 215 14.48 -20.58 0.70
N LEU A 216 13.17 -20.78 0.60
CA LEU A 216 12.50 -22.04 0.96
C LEU A 216 12.93 -23.23 0.08
N GLU A 217 13.31 -22.96 -1.17
CA GLU A 217 13.91 -23.94 -2.08
C GLU A 217 15.40 -24.19 -1.79
N GLN A 218 15.94 -23.65 -0.70
CA GLN A 218 17.34 -23.76 -0.25
C GLN A 218 18.36 -23.22 -1.26
N LYS A 219 17.94 -22.34 -2.18
CA LYS A 219 18.82 -21.70 -3.17
C LYS A 219 19.50 -20.46 -2.57
N TYR A 220 20.20 -20.62 -1.44
CA TYR A 220 20.67 -19.49 -0.63
C TYR A 220 21.63 -18.56 -1.38
N GLU A 221 22.60 -19.08 -2.13
CA GLU A 221 23.55 -18.27 -2.91
C GLU A 221 22.84 -17.48 -4.02
N GLN A 222 21.91 -18.12 -4.73
CA GLN A 222 21.12 -17.47 -5.78
C GLN A 222 20.19 -16.41 -5.19
N THR A 223 19.62 -16.68 -4.01
CA THR A 223 18.76 -15.74 -3.27
C THR A 223 19.56 -14.52 -2.85
N ALA A 224 20.76 -14.72 -2.28
CA ALA A 224 21.67 -13.62 -1.90
C ALA A 224 22.08 -12.79 -3.11
N ALA A 225 22.45 -13.42 -4.23
CA ALA A 225 22.77 -12.72 -5.47
C ALA A 225 21.58 -11.90 -5.99
N PHE A 226 20.38 -12.49 -6.02
CA PHE A 226 19.16 -11.81 -6.44
C PHE A 226 18.82 -10.60 -5.55
N LEU A 227 18.87 -10.77 -4.21
CA LEU A 227 18.68 -9.68 -3.26
C LEU A 227 19.74 -8.59 -3.44
N GLY A 228 20.99 -8.97 -3.74
CA GLY A 228 22.11 -8.06 -4.04
C GLY A 228 21.87 -7.12 -5.23
N THR A 229 21.01 -7.50 -6.20
CA THR A 229 20.77 -6.72 -7.42
C THR A 229 19.96 -5.44 -7.23
N TYR A 230 19.37 -5.21 -6.06
CA TYR A 230 18.50 -4.07 -5.85
C TYR A 230 18.59 -3.56 -4.41
N LYS A 231 18.11 -2.33 -4.21
CA LYS A 231 17.88 -1.74 -2.88
C LYS A 231 16.38 -1.67 -2.59
N GLY A 232 16.00 -1.88 -1.34
CA GLY A 232 14.65 -1.66 -0.84
C GLY A 232 14.16 -0.25 -1.17
N LYS A 233 12.92 -0.13 -1.62
CA LYS A 233 12.32 1.17 -2.03
C LYS A 233 12.14 2.15 -0.87
N ASN A 234 12.11 1.64 0.36
CA ASN A 234 11.94 2.40 1.59
C ASN A 234 12.69 1.66 2.73
N PRO A 235 12.95 2.33 3.86
CA PRO A 235 13.63 1.73 5.01
C PRO A 235 13.07 0.37 5.44
N TYR A 236 11.74 0.24 5.55
CA TYR A 236 11.10 -1.01 5.95
C TYR A 236 11.46 -2.18 5.03
N ASN A 237 11.33 -1.99 3.71
CA ASN A 237 11.65 -3.01 2.72
C ASN A 237 13.16 -3.30 2.67
N GLU A 238 14.01 -2.30 2.94
CA GLU A 238 15.46 -2.50 3.01
C GLU A 238 15.84 -3.33 4.24
N VAL A 239 15.23 -3.07 5.40
CA VAL A 239 15.45 -3.87 6.61
C VAL A 239 15.05 -5.33 6.37
N GLN A 240 13.88 -5.59 5.78
CA GLN A 240 13.47 -6.97 5.45
C GLN A 240 14.43 -7.65 4.46
N ARG A 241 14.83 -6.92 3.41
CA ARG A 241 15.79 -7.40 2.42
C ARG A 241 17.12 -7.77 3.06
N GLN A 242 17.67 -6.90 3.91
CA GLN A 242 18.94 -7.11 4.61
C GLN A 242 18.84 -8.27 5.58
N TYR A 243 17.72 -8.43 6.28
CA TYR A 243 17.49 -9.56 7.15
C TYR A 243 17.54 -10.89 6.39
N LEU A 244 16.78 -11.01 5.29
CA LEU A 244 16.79 -12.22 4.46
C LEU A 244 18.16 -12.48 3.81
N LEU A 245 18.86 -11.42 3.39
CA LEU A 245 20.22 -11.52 2.86
C LEU A 245 21.20 -12.04 3.92
N GLY A 246 21.09 -11.56 5.16
CA GLY A 246 21.87 -12.04 6.30
C GLY A 246 21.59 -13.51 6.61
N GLU A 247 20.32 -13.95 6.57
CA GLU A 247 19.96 -15.37 6.73
C GLU A 247 20.58 -16.23 5.61
N CYS A 248 20.59 -15.75 4.37
CA CYS A 248 21.24 -16.46 3.26
C CYS A 248 22.75 -16.62 3.50
N PHE A 249 23.45 -15.55 3.87
CA PHE A 249 24.90 -15.59 4.13
C PHE A 249 25.26 -16.47 5.33
N ASP A 250 24.42 -16.50 6.35
CA ASP A 250 24.61 -17.41 7.48
C ASP A 250 24.52 -18.87 7.06
N LYS A 251 23.52 -19.21 6.22
CA LYS A 251 23.34 -20.57 5.67
C LYS A 251 24.47 -21.02 4.75
N THR A 252 25.13 -20.09 4.06
CA THR A 252 26.28 -20.39 3.18
C THR A 252 27.64 -20.30 3.89
N GLY A 253 27.65 -19.96 5.19
CA GLY A 253 28.88 -19.88 5.99
C GLY A 253 29.66 -18.57 5.85
N ASN A 254 29.16 -17.59 5.10
CA ASN A 254 29.79 -16.27 4.98
C ASN A 254 29.44 -15.37 6.17
N LYS A 255 30.04 -15.68 7.33
CA LYS A 255 29.74 -15.03 8.62
C LYS A 255 29.97 -13.53 8.63
N GLN A 256 30.98 -13.03 7.90
CA GLN A 256 31.26 -11.59 7.83
C GLN A 256 30.12 -10.82 7.13
N MET A 257 29.70 -11.29 5.95
CA MET A 257 28.60 -10.66 5.22
C MET A 257 27.27 -10.80 5.98
N ALA A 258 27.05 -11.94 6.65
CA ALA A 258 25.89 -12.13 7.52
C ALA A 258 25.89 -11.11 8.67
N GLU A 259 27.03 -10.90 9.33
CA GLU A 259 27.18 -9.90 10.39
C GLU A 259 26.85 -8.48 9.91
N GLU A 260 27.38 -8.06 8.75
CA GLU A 260 27.10 -6.73 8.20
C GLU A 260 25.60 -6.51 7.98
N CYS A 261 24.91 -7.51 7.42
CA CYS A 261 23.46 -7.49 7.20
C CYS A 261 22.70 -7.43 8.53
N MET A 262 23.04 -8.29 9.50
CA MET A 262 22.36 -8.34 10.79
C MET A 262 22.57 -7.05 11.60
N ARG A 263 23.77 -6.43 11.52
CA ARG A 263 24.03 -5.12 12.13
C ARG A 263 23.18 -4.03 11.51
N HIS A 264 23.03 -4.03 10.18
CA HIS A 264 22.13 -3.09 9.51
C HIS A 264 20.70 -3.21 10.03
N VAL A 265 20.17 -4.43 10.14
CA VAL A 265 18.82 -4.71 10.65
C VAL A 265 18.67 -4.30 12.12
N SER A 266 19.67 -4.59 12.96
CA SER A 266 19.68 -4.19 14.37
C SER A 266 19.57 -2.67 14.54
N THR A 267 20.30 -1.91 13.71
CA THR A 267 20.33 -0.45 13.77
C THR A 267 19.07 0.20 13.21
N HIS A 268 18.54 -0.29 12.09
CA HIS A 268 17.48 0.40 11.35
C HIS A 268 16.07 -0.22 11.51
N GLY A 269 15.96 -1.39 12.15
CA GLY A 269 14.70 -2.11 12.25
C GLY A 269 13.70 -1.56 13.26
N ASN A 270 14.07 -0.56 14.08
CA ASN A 270 13.21 0.06 15.11
C ASN A 270 12.40 -0.94 15.97
N THR A 271 11.09 -1.12 15.72
CA THR A 271 10.21 -2.07 16.44
C THR A 271 9.91 -3.34 15.63
N MET A 272 10.48 -3.51 14.43
CA MET A 272 10.27 -4.69 13.60
C MET A 272 10.78 -5.97 14.28
N PRO A 273 10.04 -7.11 14.21
CA PRO A 273 10.46 -8.36 14.86
C PRO A 273 11.83 -8.89 14.40
N CYS A 274 12.19 -8.66 13.13
CA CYS A 274 13.49 -9.05 12.58
C CYS A 274 14.69 -8.36 13.29
N LYS A 275 14.51 -7.19 13.90
CA LYS A 275 15.54 -6.53 14.71
C LYS A 275 15.95 -7.40 15.89
N LYS A 276 14.97 -7.90 16.64
CA LYS A 276 15.22 -8.75 17.82
C LYS A 276 15.96 -10.03 17.39
N LYS A 277 15.50 -10.68 16.31
CA LYS A 277 16.15 -11.87 15.74
C LYS A 277 17.60 -11.59 15.31
N ALA A 278 17.84 -10.45 14.64
CA ALA A 278 19.18 -10.05 14.23
C ALA A 278 20.11 -9.78 15.43
N GLN A 279 19.59 -9.17 16.50
CA GLN A 279 20.34 -8.95 17.74
C GLN A 279 20.70 -10.25 18.44
N GLU A 280 19.74 -11.19 18.54
CA GLU A 280 19.98 -12.53 19.08
C GLU A 280 21.03 -13.30 18.26
N TRP A 281 20.95 -13.20 16.93
CA TRP A 281 21.95 -13.79 16.03
C TRP A 281 23.35 -13.20 16.27
N ILE A 282 23.46 -11.87 16.39
CA ILE A 282 24.73 -11.18 16.66
C ILE A 282 25.32 -11.65 17.99
N LEU A 283 24.52 -11.69 19.06
CA LEU A 283 24.98 -12.10 20.39
C LEU A 283 25.45 -13.57 20.42
N SER A 284 24.83 -14.43 19.61
CA SER A 284 25.12 -15.87 19.58
C SER A 284 26.33 -16.21 18.71
N ASN A 285 26.61 -15.42 17.68
CA ASN A 285 27.63 -15.75 16.67
C ASN A 285 28.89 -14.88 16.75
N ILE A 286 28.84 -13.74 17.44
CA ILE A 286 29.99 -12.83 17.54
C ILE A 286 30.47 -12.85 19.00
N PRO A 287 31.66 -13.40 19.28
CA PRO A 287 32.24 -13.34 20.62
C PRO A 287 32.29 -11.90 21.08
N LYS A 288 31.95 -11.63 22.36
CA LYS A 288 32.21 -10.32 22.97
C LYS A 288 33.68 -9.99 22.71
N ARG A 289 33.94 -8.99 21.86
CA ARG A 289 35.29 -8.47 21.68
C ARG A 289 35.68 -7.92 23.05
N ILE A 290 36.46 -8.69 23.81
CA ILE A 290 36.98 -8.29 25.11
C ILE A 290 37.68 -6.95 24.89
N GLU A 291 37.30 -5.97 25.70
CA GLU A 291 38.00 -4.70 25.85
C GLU A 291 39.45 -4.99 26.25
N SER A 292 40.33 -5.19 25.28
CA SER A 292 41.78 -5.33 25.49
C SER A 292 42.54 -4.24 24.74
N SER A 293 42.06 -3.00 24.83
CA SER A 293 42.80 -1.83 24.37
C SER A 293 42.68 -0.62 25.31
N ILE A 294 42.40 -0.85 26.60
CA ILE A 294 42.53 0.18 27.64
C ILE A 294 43.30 -0.42 28.81
N THR A 295 44.54 -0.81 28.55
CA THR A 295 45.66 -0.82 29.51
C THR A 295 46.91 -1.15 28.70
N ASN A 296 47.49 -0.13 28.09
CA ASN A 296 48.92 0.00 27.82
C ASN A 296 49.23 1.49 27.73
#